data_AF-A0A1Y5KMD2-F1
#
_entry.id   AF-A0A1Y5KMD2-F1
#
_cell.length_a   1.000
_cell.length_b   1.000
_cell.length_c   1.000
_cell.angle_alpha   90.00
_cell.angle_beta   90.00
_cell.angle_gamma   90.00
#
_symmetry.space_group_name_H-M   'P 1'
#
loop_
_entity.id
_entity.type
_entity.pdbx_description
1 polymer ?
#
loop_
_entity_poly.entity_id
_entity_poly.type
_entity_poly.pdbx_seq_one_letter_code
_entity_poly.pdbx_strand_id
1 'polypeptide(L)'
;MTQDTRAMLAFATKWSRFGGGDEYILPEFGITPAVFYQRILSMVTTTLIDEVDFATRTHLREFCSLKLVQSASATPVAPVSLSSL
;
A
#
# COMPACT_ATOMS: atom_id res chain seq x y z
N MET A 1 17.03 -2.03 7.88
CA MET A 1 15.56 -2.05 8.04
C MET A 1 15.19 -2.42 9.48
N THR A 2 14.15 -1.80 10.05
CA THR A 2 13.57 -2.26 11.33
C THR A 2 12.78 -3.57 11.11
N GLN A 3 12.43 -4.28 12.18
CA GLN A 3 11.60 -5.49 12.09
C GLN A 3 10.24 -5.22 11.44
N ASP A 4 9.58 -4.12 11.83
CA ASP A 4 8.31 -3.67 11.26
C ASP A 4 8.42 -3.45 9.76
N THR A 5 9.52 -2.83 9.33
CA THR A 5 9.83 -2.55 7.92
C THR A 5 9.91 -3.85 7.10
N ARG A 6 10.53 -4.91 7.66
CA ARG A 6 10.59 -6.24 7.01
C ARG A 6 9.24 -6.93 6.97
N ALA A 7 8.45 -6.83 8.04
CA ALA A 7 7.10 -7.39 8.09
C ALA A 7 6.18 -6.77 7.04
N MET A 8 6.21 -5.44 6.90
CA MET A 8 5.46 -4.73 5.86
C MET A 8 5.86 -5.18 4.46
N LEU A 9 7.16 -5.34 4.20
CA LEU A 9 7.65 -5.76 2.89
C LEU A 9 7.26 -7.21 2.56
N ALA A 10 7.38 -8.12 3.53
CA ALA A 10 6.94 -9.51 3.38
C ALA A 10 5.42 -9.60 3.11
N PHE A 11 4.63 -8.80 3.83
CA PHE A 11 3.20 -8.69 3.60
C PHE A 11 2.89 -8.20 2.18
N ALA A 12 3.51 -7.11 1.74
CA ALA A 12 3.30 -6.55 0.41
C ALA A 12 3.67 -7.56 -0.70
N THR A 13 4.80 -8.24 -0.56
CA THR A 13 5.22 -9.29 -1.50
C THR A 13 4.20 -10.41 -1.58
N LYS A 14 3.72 -10.91 -0.42
CA LYS A 14 2.72 -11.98 -0.35
C LYS A 14 1.39 -11.61 -1.01
N TRP A 15 0.90 -10.39 -0.75
CA TRP A 15 -0.46 -9.97 -1.10
C TRP A 15 -0.59 -9.21 -2.43
N SER A 16 0.51 -8.72 -3.01
CA SER A 16 0.48 -7.97 -4.28
C SER A 16 -0.20 -8.73 -5.42
N ARG A 17 0.00 -10.05 -5.49
CA ARG A 17 -0.65 -10.95 -6.47
C ARG A 17 -2.15 -11.17 -6.24
N PHE A 18 -2.68 -10.72 -5.10
CA PHE A 18 -4.08 -10.85 -4.70
C PHE A 18 -4.77 -9.49 -4.52
N GLY A 19 -4.21 -8.41 -5.07
CA GLY A 19 -4.81 -7.07 -5.00
C GLY A 19 -4.40 -6.24 -3.77
N GLY A 20 -3.53 -6.76 -2.90
CA GLY A 20 -2.84 -5.98 -1.86
C GLY A 20 -3.29 -6.23 -0.42
N GLY A 21 -4.43 -6.89 -0.20
CA GLY A 21 -4.89 -7.26 1.15
C GLY A 21 -5.22 -6.06 2.03
N ASP A 22 -5.84 -5.03 1.46
CA ASP A 22 -6.10 -3.73 2.12
C ASP A 22 -6.85 -3.88 3.44
N GLU A 23 -7.77 -4.85 3.51
CA GLU A 23 -8.59 -5.15 4.68
C GLU A 23 -7.78 -5.64 5.89
N TYR A 24 -6.57 -6.19 5.67
CA TYR A 24 -5.70 -6.67 6.75
C TYR A 24 -4.66 -5.63 7.18
N ILE A 25 -4.45 -4.56 6.39
CA ILE A 25 -3.40 -3.58 6.65
C ILE A 25 -3.63 -2.85 7.98
N LEU A 26 -4.85 -2.37 8.23
CA LEU A 26 -5.16 -1.63 9.45
C LEU A 26 -5.08 -2.54 10.70
N PRO A 27 -5.71 -3.74 10.72
CA PRO A 27 -5.57 -4.66 11.85
C PRO A 27 -4.13 -5.09 12.15
N GLU A 28 -3.29 -5.26 11.13
CA GLU A 28 -1.93 -5.81 11.29
C GLU A 28 -0.89 -4.73 11.59
N PHE A 29 -0.99 -3.55 10.97
CA PHE A 29 0.04 -2.50 11.05
C PHE A 29 -0.42 -1.20 11.73
N GLY A 30 -1.71 -1.08 12.07
CA GLY A 30 -2.26 0.11 12.72
C GLY A 30 -2.23 1.37 11.85
N ILE A 31 -2.10 1.24 10.54
CA ILE A 31 -2.04 2.34 9.57
C ILE A 31 -3.04 2.13 8.43
N THR A 32 -3.41 3.21 7.74
CA THR A 32 -4.29 3.12 6.58
C THR A 32 -3.57 2.49 5.37
N PRO A 33 -4.30 1.88 4.41
CA PRO A 33 -3.72 1.37 3.17
C PRO A 33 -2.86 2.40 2.44
N ALA A 34 -3.31 3.66 2.34
CA ALA A 34 -2.55 4.72 1.69
C ALA A 34 -1.17 4.95 2.35
N VAL A 35 -1.12 5.03 3.69
CA VAL A 35 0.13 5.21 4.44
C VAL A 35 1.04 3.97 4.29
N PHE A 36 0.44 2.77 4.27
CA PHE A 36 1.17 1.53 4.04
C PHE A 36 1.86 1.54 2.67
N TYR A 37 1.12 1.79 1.59
CA TYR A 37 1.67 1.79 0.23
C TYR A 37 2.70 2.90 0.01
N GLN A 38 2.53 4.07 0.62
CA GLN A 38 3.55 5.13 0.60
C GLN A 38 4.87 4.68 1.23
N ARG A 39 4.80 4.00 2.37
CA ARG A 39 5.99 3.47 3.05
C ARG A 39 6.69 2.41 2.21
N ILE A 40 5.94 1.45 1.64
CA ILE A 40 6.52 0.43 0.74
C ILE A 40 7.21 1.10 -0.45
N LEU A 41 6.53 2.03 -1.12
CA LEU A 41 7.06 2.73 -2.29
C LEU A 41 8.35 3.48 -1.97
N SER A 42 8.39 4.16 -0.81
CA SER A 42 9.60 4.83 -0.33
C SER A 42 10.75 3.85 -0.14
N MET A 43 10.52 2.70 0.49
CA MET A 43 11.56 1.69 0.71
C MET A 43 12.15 1.12 -0.58
N VAL A 44 11.29 0.66 -1.50
CA VAL A 44 11.72 0.00 -2.75
C VAL A 44 12.34 0.97 -3.76
N THR A 45 12.20 2.29 -3.51
CA THR A 45 12.79 3.35 -4.33
C THR A 45 14.09 3.90 -3.75
N THR A 46 14.16 4.09 -2.43
CA THR A 46 15.30 4.76 -1.78
C THR A 46 16.40 3.81 -1.31
N THR A 47 16.03 2.59 -0.93
CA THR A 47 16.94 1.76 -0.16
C THR A 47 17.60 0.72 -1.07
N LEU A 48 18.94 0.72 -1.15
CA LEU A 48 19.79 -0.27 -1.84
C LEU A 48 19.74 -1.67 -1.16
N ILE A 49 18.55 -2.13 -0.78
CA ILE A 49 18.34 -3.36 -0.02
C ILE A 49 18.56 -4.56 -0.94
N ASP A 50 19.63 -5.31 -0.67
CA ASP A 50 19.94 -6.62 -1.26
C ASP A 50 18.97 -7.74 -0.86
N GLU A 51 18.08 -7.52 0.12
CA GLU A 51 17.11 -8.53 0.59
C GLU A 51 15.93 -8.77 -0.38
N VAL A 52 15.69 -7.86 -1.33
CA VAL A 52 14.61 -8.02 -2.32
C VAL A 52 15.19 -7.95 -3.72
N ASP A 53 14.99 -9.02 -4.48
CA ASP A 53 15.48 -9.12 -5.85
C ASP A 53 14.88 -8.02 -6.74
N PHE A 54 15.57 -7.73 -7.84
CA PHE A 54 15.22 -6.66 -8.75
C PHE A 54 13.80 -6.77 -9.33
N ALA A 55 13.32 -7.99 -9.60
CA ALA A 55 12.00 -8.21 -10.18
C ALA A 55 10.92 -7.92 -9.15
N THR A 56 11.05 -8.46 -7.93
CA THR A 56 10.11 -8.17 -6.83
C THR A 56 10.07 -6.68 -6.50
N ARG A 57 11.24 -6.02 -6.47
CA ARG A 57 11.34 -4.58 -6.22
C ARG A 57 10.61 -3.76 -7.28
N THR A 58 10.80 -4.09 -8.56
CA THR A 58 10.16 -3.39 -9.67
C THR A 58 8.66 -3.58 -9.64
N HIS A 59 8.21 -4.82 -9.45
CA HIS A 59 6.79 -5.16 -9.29
C HIS A 59 6.13 -4.38 -8.15
N LEU A 60 6.74 -4.35 -6.96
CA LEU A 60 6.19 -3.62 -5.81
C LEU A 60 6.14 -2.11 -6.04
N ARG A 61 7.10 -1.54 -6.76
CA ARG A 61 7.11 -0.11 -7.10
C ARG A 61 5.91 0.26 -7.96
N GLU A 62 5.68 -0.51 -9.03
CA GLU A 62 4.54 -0.31 -9.93
C GLU A 62 3.22 -0.52 -9.20
N PHE A 63 3.10 -1.64 -8.48
CA PHE A 63 1.91 -2.00 -7.73
C PHE A 63 1.52 -0.92 -6.71
N CYS A 64 2.47 -0.48 -5.86
CA CYS A 64 2.18 0.54 -4.85
C CYS A 64 1.80 1.88 -5.47
N SER A 65 2.43 2.26 -6.59
CA SER A 65 2.09 3.48 -7.31
C SER A 65 0.64 3.45 -7.82
N LEU A 66 0.20 2.32 -8.38
CA LEU A 66 -1.19 2.13 -8.83
C LEU A 66 -2.19 2.22 -7.67
N LYS A 67 -1.91 1.57 -6.54
CA LYS A 67 -2.79 1.60 -5.35
C LYS A 67 -2.95 3.02 -4.80
N LEU A 68 -1.90 3.83 -4.83
CA LEU A 68 -1.94 5.22 -4.36
C LEU A 68 -2.77 6.11 -5.29
N VAL A 69 -2.67 5.92 -6.61
CA VAL A 69 -3.51 6.64 -7.58
C VAL A 69 -4.99 6.27 -7.39
N GLN A 70 -5.31 4.98 -7.23
CA GLN A 70 -6.68 4.52 -6.97
C GLN A 70 -7.24 5.11 -5.67
N SER A 71 -6.46 5.10 -4.61
CA SER A 71 -6.85 5.66 -3.31
C SER A 71 -7.14 7.16 -3.38
N ALA A 72 -6.36 7.91 -4.17
CA ALA A 72 -6.59 9.34 -4.38
C ALA A 72 -7.86 9.63 -5.20
N SER A 73 -8.28 8.71 -6.07
CA SER A 73 -9.51 8.83 -6.85
C SER A 73 -10.78 8.39 -6.09
N ALA A 74 -10.64 7.62 -5.01
CA ALA A 74 -11.73 7.05 -4.23
C ALA A 74 -12.33 8.02 -3.19
N THR A 75 -12.21 9.34 -3.42
CA THR A 75 -12.78 10.41 -2.60
C THR A 75 -14.23 10.08 -2.21
N PRO A 76 -14.63 10.24 -0.93
CA PRO A 76 -15.95 9.78 -0.48
C PRO A 76 -17.03 10.54 -1.24
N VAL A 77 -17.95 9.80 -1.84
CA VAL A 77 -19.23 10.34 -2.31
C VAL A 77 -19.88 11.04 -1.11
N ALA A 78 -20.00 12.36 -1.17
CA ALA A 78 -20.66 13.14 -0.13
C ALA A 78 -22.10 12.61 0.08
N PRO A 79 -22.62 12.57 1.31
CA PRO A 79 -23.99 12.14 1.54
C PRO A 79 -24.94 13.06 0.75
N VAL A 80 -25.82 12.45 -0.04
CA VAL A 80 -26.90 13.14 -0.74
C VAL A 80 -27.73 13.86 0.32
N SER A 81 -27.62 15.18 0.37
CA SER A 81 -28.45 16.03 1.23
C SER A 81 -29.89 15.91 0.75
N LEU A 82 -30.68 15.11 1.45
CA LEU A 82 -32.10 14.90 1.16
C LEU A 82 -32.87 16.08 1.76
N SER A 83 -32.75 17.23 1.10
CA SER A 83 -33.51 18.44 1.40
C SER A 83 -34.40 18.75 0.19
N SER A 84 -35.59 18.17 0.17
CA SER A 84 -36.86 18.75 -0.31
C SER A 84 -37.85 17.65 -0.67
N LEU A 85 -38.84 17.42 0.18
CA LEU A 85 -40.27 17.67 -0.05
C LEU A 85 -41.07 17.26 1.19
#